data_AF-A0A6C1NPT8-F1
#
_entry.id   AF-A0A6C1NPT8-F1
#
_cell.length_a   1.000
_cell.length_b   1.000
_cell.length_c   1.000
_cell.angle_alpha   90.00
_cell.angle_beta   90.00
_cell.angle_gamma   90.00
#
_symmetry.space_group_name_H-M   'P 1'
#
loop_
_entity.id
_entity.type
_entity.pdbx_description
1 polymer ?
#
loop_
_entity_poly.entity_id
_entity_poly.type
_entity_poly.pdbx_seq_one_letter_code
_entity_poly.pdbx_strand_id
1 'polypeptide(L)'
;MPKTHRRAIVRRTFMGLAVLLVAWGCTDPDAAPPDPEEVPTVQVTQDGEALEDDDGTILLRASGLPSEVEVAPGKRFGAGGTFRDARPSPDGTHLALTTTGVAHGTGWIVDLADGRAEAEPEAGTGSTAGSGAAAFAGPQVVAFQYGGGVEVAGWAPGGDFVAFLLEPPSGSVLLRVVPVPPGTGTVEDRGFDVEVPGWEDHPPEERRVSDPRWEDGGLCFRFDDDRWCADPSSGEVEHAPE
;
A
#
# COMPACT_ATOMS: atom_id res chain seq x y z
N MET A 1 53.25 -59.97 -39.50
CA MET A 1 54.60 -59.79 -38.91
C MET A 1 54.71 -58.36 -38.39
N PRO A 2 55.48 -58.06 -37.33
CA PRO A 2 55.57 -58.66 -36.00
C PRO A 2 55.21 -57.65 -34.87
N LYS A 3 55.16 -58.21 -33.65
CA LYS A 3 54.81 -57.64 -32.35
C LYS A 3 55.87 -56.66 -31.82
N THR A 4 55.46 -55.69 -31.00
CA THR A 4 56.15 -55.44 -29.72
C THR A 4 55.25 -54.82 -28.65
N HIS A 5 55.39 -55.41 -27.48
CA HIS A 5 54.68 -55.28 -26.21
C HIS A 5 55.03 -54.04 -25.37
N ARG A 6 54.21 -53.88 -24.30
CA ARG A 6 54.50 -53.32 -22.95
C ARG A 6 54.36 -51.79 -22.85
N ARG A 7 53.70 -51.18 -21.85
CA ARG A 7 53.50 -51.55 -20.43
C ARG A 7 52.18 -51.01 -19.89
N ALA A 8 51.64 -51.71 -18.90
CA ALA A 8 50.57 -51.25 -18.01
C ALA A 8 51.06 -50.14 -17.08
N ILE A 9 50.20 -49.16 -16.79
CA ILE A 9 50.23 -48.37 -15.56
C ILE A 9 48.79 -48.22 -15.05
N VAL A 10 48.59 -48.81 -13.88
CA VAL A 10 47.43 -48.69 -12.99
C VAL A 10 47.52 -47.37 -12.22
N ARG A 11 46.36 -46.83 -11.82
CA ARG A 11 46.05 -45.83 -10.75
C ARG A 11 45.29 -44.64 -11.35
N ARG A 12 44.29 -44.06 -10.72
CA ARG A 12 43.63 -44.28 -9.43
C ARG A 12 42.32 -43.49 -9.51
N THR A 13 41.26 -44.07 -8.96
CA THR A 13 40.02 -43.42 -8.56
C THR A 13 40.29 -42.11 -7.81
N PHE A 14 39.63 -41.02 -8.19
CA PHE A 14 39.28 -39.93 -7.28
C PHE A 14 37.86 -39.48 -7.57
N MET A 15 36.97 -40.03 -6.75
CA MET A 15 35.58 -39.65 -6.57
C MET A 15 35.59 -38.34 -5.77
N GLY A 16 35.36 -37.22 -6.46
CA GLY A 16 35.16 -35.92 -5.84
C GLY A 16 33.71 -35.80 -5.38
N LEU A 17 33.45 -36.26 -4.16
CA LEU A 17 32.21 -36.01 -3.42
C LEU A 17 32.24 -34.56 -2.95
N ALA A 18 31.44 -33.69 -3.57
CA ALA A 18 31.16 -32.37 -3.04
C ALA A 18 30.21 -32.54 -1.84
N VAL A 19 30.75 -32.33 -0.64
CA VAL A 19 29.96 -32.21 0.59
C VAL A 19 29.32 -30.83 0.57
N LEU A 20 28.02 -30.76 0.22
CA LEU A 20 27.19 -29.61 0.55
C LEU A 20 26.86 -29.70 2.04
N LEU A 21 27.51 -28.85 2.84
CA LEU A 21 27.07 -28.56 4.20
C LEU A 21 25.80 -27.71 4.09
N VAL A 22 24.64 -28.36 4.04
CA VAL A 22 23.38 -27.69 4.31
C VAL A 22 23.32 -27.52 5.83
N ALA A 23 23.49 -26.29 6.30
CA ALA A 23 23.14 -25.93 7.67
C ALA A 23 21.62 -25.98 7.79
N TRP A 24 21.09 -27.19 8.01
CA TRP A 24 19.74 -27.37 8.53
C TRP A 24 19.73 -26.84 9.97
N GLY A 25 19.29 -25.60 10.12
CA GLY A 25 18.73 -25.16 11.39
C GLY A 25 17.57 -26.09 11.72
N CYS A 26 17.61 -26.68 12.91
CA CYS A 26 16.54 -27.52 13.44
C CYS A 26 15.22 -26.75 13.39
N THR A 27 14.39 -27.00 12.38
CA THR A 27 13.00 -26.58 12.37
C THR A 27 12.26 -27.64 13.18
N ASP A 28 11.87 -27.28 14.39
CA ASP A 28 11.07 -28.13 15.27
C ASP A 28 9.73 -28.40 14.56
N PRO A 29 9.41 -29.64 14.16
CA PRO A 29 8.17 -29.95 13.46
C PRO A 29 6.92 -29.81 14.34
N ASP A 30 7.09 -29.61 15.65
CA ASP A 30 6.04 -29.30 16.62
C ASP A 30 6.02 -27.80 17.01
N ALA A 31 6.85 -26.95 16.40
CA ALA A 31 6.69 -25.51 16.56
C ALA A 31 5.34 -25.09 15.97
N ALA A 32 4.46 -24.60 16.85
CA ALA A 32 3.26 -23.90 16.41
C ALA A 32 3.67 -22.84 15.37
N PRO A 33 2.87 -22.64 14.30
CA PRO A 33 3.11 -21.52 13.41
C PRO A 33 3.24 -20.25 14.26
N PRO A 34 4.13 -19.30 13.90
CA PRO A 34 4.13 -18.01 14.56
C PRO A 34 2.67 -17.51 14.58
N ASP A 35 2.24 -17.06 15.76
CA ASP A 35 0.93 -16.42 15.93
C ASP A 35 0.81 -15.39 14.81
N PRO A 36 -0.28 -15.35 14.00
CA PRO A 36 -0.45 -14.27 13.05
C PRO A 36 -0.26 -12.97 13.84
N GLU A 37 0.80 -12.22 13.54
CA GLU A 37 1.05 -10.94 14.18
C GLU A 37 -0.25 -10.15 14.05
N GLU A 38 -0.88 -9.85 15.19
CA GLU A 38 -2.13 -9.10 15.19
C GLU A 38 -1.84 -7.79 14.47
N VAL A 39 -2.54 -7.55 13.35
CA VAL A 39 -2.41 -6.29 12.62
C VAL A 39 -2.72 -5.18 13.62
N PRO A 40 -1.80 -4.24 13.87
CA PRO A 40 -1.98 -3.25 14.92
C PRO A 40 -3.22 -2.43 14.61
N THR A 41 -4.16 -2.28 15.55
CA THR A 41 -5.29 -1.39 15.32
C THR A 41 -4.80 0.06 15.34
N VAL A 42 -5.33 0.86 14.42
CA VAL A 42 -5.07 2.30 14.37
C VAL A 42 -6.37 3.04 14.64
N GLN A 43 -6.33 4.01 15.53
CA GLN A 43 -7.48 4.82 15.92
C GLN A 43 -7.22 6.29 15.61
N VAL A 44 -8.24 6.96 15.08
CA VAL A 44 -8.24 8.43 14.92
C VAL A 44 -8.64 9.05 16.24
N THR A 45 -7.87 10.03 16.73
CA THR A 45 -8.22 10.75 17.96
C THR A 45 -9.55 11.49 17.80
N GLN A 46 -10.22 11.79 18.91
CA GLN A 46 -11.54 12.44 18.89
C GLN A 46 -11.53 13.81 18.17
N ASP A 47 -10.42 14.53 18.22
CA ASP A 47 -10.21 15.80 17.53
C ASP A 47 -9.70 15.64 16.09
N GLY A 48 -9.33 14.43 15.68
CA GLY A 48 -8.78 14.13 14.36
C GLY A 48 -7.38 14.69 14.12
N GLU A 49 -6.67 15.10 15.17
CA GLU A 49 -5.34 15.71 15.07
C GLU A 49 -4.21 14.67 15.11
N ALA A 50 -4.50 13.45 15.57
CA ALA A 50 -3.53 12.36 15.64
C ALA A 50 -4.13 11.00 15.30
N LEU A 51 -3.24 10.08 14.95
CA LEU A 51 -3.49 8.65 14.87
C LEU A 51 -2.72 7.96 16.00
N GLU A 52 -3.39 7.05 16.70
CA GLU A 52 -2.85 6.32 17.85
C GLU A 52 -2.96 4.81 17.63
N ASP A 53 -2.00 4.05 18.15
CA ASP A 53 -2.13 2.60 18.30
C ASP A 53 -2.99 2.22 19.52
N ASP A 54 -3.24 0.92 19.72
CA ASP A 54 -4.05 0.41 20.84
C ASP A 54 -3.48 0.73 22.23
N ASP A 55 -2.19 1.00 22.34
CA ASP A 55 -1.53 1.40 23.58
C ASP A 55 -1.65 2.93 23.83
N GLY A 56 -2.30 3.67 22.93
CA GLY A 56 -2.38 5.12 22.94
C GLY A 56 -1.08 5.81 22.49
N THR A 57 -0.18 5.07 21.83
CA THR A 57 1.03 5.66 21.27
C THR A 57 0.66 6.42 20.00
N ILE A 58 1.05 7.70 19.94
CA ILE A 58 0.87 8.50 18.73
C ILE A 58 1.75 7.94 17.61
N LEU A 59 1.11 7.47 16.55
CA LEU A 59 1.73 6.99 15.32
C LEU A 59 2.01 8.13 14.36
N LEU A 60 1.09 9.09 14.24
CA LEU A 60 1.21 10.21 13.31
C LEU A 60 0.38 11.39 13.81
N ARG A 61 0.89 12.62 13.65
CA ARG A 61 0.12 13.85 13.84
C ARG A 61 -0.25 14.45 12.49
N ALA A 62 -1.39 15.13 12.41
CA ALA A 62 -1.83 15.83 11.20
C ALA A 62 -0.80 16.88 10.76
N SER A 63 -0.10 17.50 11.72
CA SER A 63 1.00 18.43 11.46
C SER A 63 2.22 17.79 10.79
N GLY A 64 2.36 16.46 10.86
CA GLY A 64 3.40 15.70 10.17
C GLY A 64 3.09 15.47 8.68
N LEU A 65 1.87 15.76 8.23
CA LEU A 65 1.52 15.70 6.81
C LEU A 65 1.92 17.01 6.09
N PRO A 66 2.35 16.93 4.82
CA PRO A 66 2.53 18.11 3.99
C PRO A 66 1.29 19.00 3.96
N SER A 67 1.46 20.30 4.26
CA SER A 67 0.37 21.27 4.23
C SER A 67 -0.13 21.58 2.81
N GLU A 68 0.74 21.40 1.81
CA GLU A 68 0.43 21.52 0.39
C GLU A 68 0.98 20.36 -0.41
N VAL A 69 0.22 19.94 -1.42
CA VAL A 69 0.56 18.80 -2.28
C VAL A 69 0.41 19.21 -3.72
N GLU A 70 1.28 18.68 -4.57
CA GLU A 70 1.19 18.85 -6.02
C GLU A 70 0.28 17.75 -6.57
N VAL A 71 -0.93 18.14 -6.96
CA VAL A 71 -1.91 17.18 -7.49
C VAL A 71 -1.67 16.89 -8.95
N ALA A 72 -1.20 17.88 -9.71
CA ALA A 72 -0.85 17.80 -11.13
C ALA A 72 0.31 18.78 -11.43
N PRO A 73 0.99 18.71 -12.58
CA PRO A 73 2.21 19.48 -12.81
C PRO A 73 1.98 21.00 -12.67
N GLY A 74 2.64 21.62 -11.69
CA GLY A 74 2.51 23.04 -11.37
C GLY A 74 1.21 23.45 -10.66
N LYS A 75 0.37 22.49 -10.24
CA LYS A 75 -0.87 22.73 -9.50
C LYS A 75 -0.74 22.21 -8.07
N ARG A 76 -0.66 23.14 -7.12
CA ARG A 76 -0.57 22.84 -5.70
C ARG A 76 -1.85 23.21 -4.98
N PHE A 77 -2.26 22.37 -4.04
CA PHE A 77 -3.44 22.60 -3.20
C PHE A 77 -3.07 22.36 -1.75
N GLY A 78 -3.78 23.04 -0.85
CA GLY A 78 -3.77 22.65 0.56
C GLY A 78 -4.20 21.19 0.68
N ALA A 79 -3.51 20.44 1.53
CA ALA A 79 -3.78 19.03 1.83
C ALA A 79 -3.84 18.73 3.32
N GLY A 80 -3.41 19.70 4.14
CA GLY A 80 -3.57 19.67 5.58
C GLY A 80 -5.05 19.66 5.96
N GLY A 81 -5.37 18.84 6.95
CA GLY A 81 -6.73 18.65 7.45
C GLY A 81 -6.72 17.71 8.63
N THR A 82 -7.89 17.45 9.19
CA THR A 82 -8.04 16.47 10.26
C THR A 82 -8.14 15.08 9.67
N PHE A 83 -7.58 14.08 10.35
CA PHE A 83 -7.76 12.68 10.01
C PHE A 83 -9.26 12.31 10.05
N ARG A 84 -9.68 11.48 9.10
CA ARG A 84 -11.03 10.94 9.00
C ARG A 84 -11.06 9.43 9.15
N ASP A 85 -10.12 8.75 8.49
CA ASP A 85 -9.98 7.30 8.50
C ASP A 85 -8.50 6.92 8.39
N ALA A 86 -8.13 5.78 8.95
CA ALA A 86 -6.78 5.22 8.88
C ALA A 86 -6.86 3.70 8.98
N ARG A 87 -6.20 2.99 8.05
CA ARG A 87 -6.19 1.53 7.98
C ARG A 87 -4.77 1.03 7.75
N PRO A 88 -4.21 0.22 8.67
CA PRO A 88 -2.91 -0.42 8.46
C PRO A 88 -3.01 -1.43 7.31
N SER A 89 -1.90 -1.63 6.60
CA SER A 89 -1.77 -2.74 5.67
C SER A 89 -1.79 -4.09 6.41
N PRO A 90 -2.11 -5.21 5.74
CA PRO A 90 -2.17 -6.53 6.38
C PRO A 90 -0.87 -6.99 7.05
N ASP A 91 0.27 -6.50 6.59
CA ASP A 91 1.59 -6.77 7.15
C ASP A 91 2.06 -5.68 8.15
N GLY A 92 1.24 -4.66 8.41
CA GLY A 92 1.54 -3.57 9.34
C GLY A 92 2.65 -2.62 8.89
N THR A 93 3.17 -2.75 7.67
CA THR A 93 4.30 -1.94 7.18
C THR A 93 3.86 -0.59 6.61
N HIS A 94 2.59 -0.45 6.24
CA HIS A 94 2.04 0.76 5.66
C HIS A 94 0.74 1.19 6.35
N LEU A 95 0.42 2.47 6.20
CA LEU A 95 -0.83 3.06 6.68
C LEU A 95 -1.50 3.83 5.55
N ALA A 96 -2.71 3.43 5.18
CA ALA A 96 -3.57 4.19 4.28
C ALA A 96 -4.49 5.04 5.13
N LEU A 97 -4.51 6.34 4.91
CA LEU A 97 -5.30 7.26 5.71
C LEU A 97 -5.94 8.34 4.85
N THR A 98 -6.95 8.98 5.40
CA THR A 98 -7.60 10.13 4.76
C THR A 98 -7.65 11.33 5.69
N THR A 99 -7.48 12.50 5.09
CA THR A 99 -7.71 13.79 5.76
C THR A 99 -8.83 14.55 5.09
N THR A 100 -9.54 15.37 5.87
CA THR A 100 -10.53 16.32 5.37
C THR A 100 -10.09 17.74 5.69
N GLY A 101 -9.97 18.57 4.65
CA GLY A 101 -9.76 20.00 4.76
C GLY A 101 -11.06 20.79 4.52
N VAL A 102 -10.97 22.13 4.54
CA VAL A 102 -12.14 23.02 4.38
C VAL A 102 -12.91 22.80 3.08
N ALA A 103 -12.23 22.38 2.01
CA ALA A 103 -12.81 22.25 0.68
C ALA A 103 -12.26 21.05 -0.10
N HIS A 104 -11.66 20.07 0.56
CA HIS A 104 -11.09 18.92 -0.11
C HIS A 104 -10.95 17.72 0.83
N GLY A 105 -10.91 16.52 0.24
CA GLY A 105 -10.44 15.30 0.88
C GLY A 105 -9.12 14.85 0.25
N THR A 106 -8.25 14.24 1.05
CA THR A 106 -6.95 13.72 0.59
C THR A 106 -6.73 12.31 1.13
N GLY A 107 -6.31 11.38 0.27
CA GLY A 107 -5.87 10.05 0.63
C GLY A 107 -4.34 9.95 0.60
N TRP A 108 -3.78 9.28 1.60
CA TRP A 108 -2.36 9.18 1.83
C TRP A 108 -1.94 7.73 2.04
N ILE A 109 -0.69 7.43 1.67
CA ILE A 109 0.02 6.21 2.11
C ILE A 109 1.26 6.66 2.86
N VAL A 110 1.47 6.08 4.04
CA VAL A 110 2.60 6.34 4.92
C VAL A 110 3.32 5.02 5.18
N ASP A 111 4.65 5.05 5.13
CA ASP A 111 5.50 3.93 5.54
C ASP A 111 5.68 3.95 7.07
N LEU A 112 5.48 2.79 7.71
CA LEU A 112 5.59 2.62 9.16
C LEU A 112 6.93 2.01 9.60
N ALA A 113 7.88 1.76 8.68
CA ALA A 113 9.12 1.01 8.93
C ALA A 113 9.82 1.37 10.27
N ASP A 114 9.89 0.38 11.17
CA ASP A 114 10.68 0.20 12.41
C ASP A 114 10.93 1.39 13.35
N GLY A 115 10.30 2.53 13.11
CA GLY A 115 10.50 3.75 13.85
C GLY A 115 9.30 4.66 13.64
N ARG A 116 8.22 4.35 14.37
CA ARG A 116 7.07 5.21 14.70
C ARG A 116 7.34 6.64 14.26
N ALA A 117 6.66 7.09 13.20
CA ALA A 117 6.92 8.35 12.51
C ALA A 117 7.31 9.41 13.53
N GLU A 118 8.61 9.78 13.56
CA GLU A 118 9.21 10.48 14.68
C GLU A 118 8.33 11.69 15.04
N ALA A 119 7.72 11.62 16.23
CA ALA A 119 7.13 12.78 16.86
C ALA A 119 8.16 13.92 16.79
N GLU A 120 7.75 15.06 16.23
CA GLU A 120 8.55 16.25 15.93
C GLU A 120 9.76 16.49 16.85
N PRO A 121 10.85 17.08 16.31
CA PRO A 121 12.00 17.45 17.11
C PRO A 121 11.56 18.42 18.20
N GLU A 122 11.87 18.08 19.45
CA GLU A 122 11.84 19.07 20.52
C GLU A 122 12.59 20.31 20.03
N ALA A 123 11.99 21.49 20.18
CA ALA A 123 12.61 22.75 19.86
C ALA A 123 13.90 22.91 20.68
N GLY A 124 15.04 22.47 20.13
CA GLY A 124 16.26 22.34 20.91
C GLY A 124 17.46 21.78 20.12
N THR A 125 18.07 22.63 19.30
CA THR A 125 19.51 22.64 18.94
C THR A 125 20.18 21.35 18.43
N GLY A 126 20.56 21.35 17.13
CA GLY A 126 21.82 20.73 16.70
C GLY A 126 21.72 19.70 15.57
N SER A 127 22.05 20.15 14.36
CA SER A 127 22.38 19.32 13.20
C SER A 127 23.42 18.23 13.52
N THR A 128 23.13 16.99 13.11
CA THR A 128 24.16 16.07 12.59
C THR A 128 23.59 15.26 11.43
N ALA A 129 24.24 15.38 10.27
CA ALA A 129 23.99 14.54 9.11
C ALA A 129 24.52 13.13 9.36
N GLY A 130 23.68 12.12 9.17
CA GLY A 130 24.04 10.70 9.13
C GLY A 130 23.67 10.12 7.76
N SER A 131 24.68 9.80 6.96
CA SER A 131 24.58 9.15 5.65
C SER A 131 24.44 7.64 5.83
N GLY A 132 23.42 7.05 5.18
CA GLY A 132 23.30 5.60 4.96
C GLY A 132 21.97 4.99 5.45
N ALA A 133 20.83 5.40 4.88
CA ALA A 133 19.54 4.75 5.11
C ALA A 133 18.81 4.59 3.76
N ALA A 134 18.14 3.45 3.56
CA ALA A 134 17.26 3.25 2.42
C ALA A 134 16.19 4.35 2.42
N ALA A 135 16.02 5.04 1.29
CA ALA A 135 15.08 6.15 1.18
C ALA A 135 13.66 5.61 1.11
N PHE A 136 12.95 5.60 2.24
CA PHE A 136 11.49 5.67 2.23
C PHE A 136 11.06 7.11 2.55
N ALA A 137 10.31 7.66 1.60
CA ALA A 137 9.86 9.03 1.52
C ALA A 137 8.70 9.24 2.50
N GLY A 138 8.60 10.42 3.10
CA GLY A 138 7.46 10.79 3.95
C GLY A 138 6.10 10.65 3.26
N PRO A 139 4.99 10.97 3.97
CA PRO A 139 3.62 10.73 3.52
C PRO A 139 3.37 11.06 2.04
N GLN A 140 2.87 10.08 1.30
CA GLN A 140 2.61 10.21 -0.14
C GLN A 140 1.12 10.38 -0.39
N VAL A 141 0.72 11.46 -1.06
CA VAL A 141 -0.66 11.62 -1.53
C VAL A 141 -0.93 10.69 -2.70
N VAL A 142 -2.02 9.94 -2.63
CA VAL A 142 -2.40 8.96 -3.66
C VAL A 142 -3.83 9.13 -4.16
N ALA A 143 -4.64 9.92 -3.45
CA ALA A 143 -5.97 10.33 -3.86
C ALA A 143 -6.24 11.77 -3.43
N PHE A 144 -6.99 12.52 -4.22
CA PHE A 144 -7.34 13.90 -3.92
C PHE A 144 -8.69 14.25 -4.53
N GLN A 145 -9.57 14.89 -3.77
CA GLN A 145 -10.88 15.32 -4.25
C GLN A 145 -11.19 16.76 -3.81
N TYR A 146 -11.35 17.67 -4.77
CA TYR A 146 -11.80 19.02 -4.49
C TYR A 146 -13.32 19.08 -4.31
N GLY A 147 -13.76 19.79 -3.27
CA GLY A 147 -15.17 20.01 -2.91
C GLY A 147 -15.91 18.77 -2.43
N GLY A 148 -15.19 17.67 -2.23
CA GLY A 148 -15.77 16.35 -1.99
C GLY A 148 -14.96 15.53 -0.98
N GLY A 149 -15.30 14.24 -0.88
CA GLY A 149 -14.70 13.32 0.09
C GLY A 149 -13.68 12.38 -0.52
N VAL A 150 -12.79 11.89 0.33
CA VAL A 150 -11.98 10.69 0.07
C VAL A 150 -12.16 9.75 1.26
N GLU A 151 -12.27 8.45 1.00
CA GLU A 151 -12.40 7.40 2.02
C GLU A 151 -11.51 6.21 1.67
N VAL A 152 -10.99 5.50 2.68
CA VAL A 152 -10.25 4.25 2.45
C VAL A 152 -11.25 3.12 2.23
N ALA A 153 -11.28 2.52 1.04
CA ALA A 153 -12.13 1.38 0.77
C ALA A 153 -11.57 0.10 1.42
N GLY A 154 -10.25 -0.09 1.36
CA GLY A 154 -9.56 -1.18 2.05
C GLY A 154 -8.32 -1.67 1.31
N TRP A 155 -7.54 -2.50 2.00
CA TRP A 155 -6.32 -3.12 1.50
C TRP A 155 -6.58 -4.46 0.81
N ALA A 156 -5.84 -4.71 -0.26
CA ALA A 156 -5.74 -6.06 -0.81
C ALA A 156 -5.13 -7.00 0.23
N PRO A 157 -5.51 -8.29 0.27
CA PRO A 157 -5.01 -9.24 1.28
C PRO A 157 -3.48 -9.36 1.33
N GLY A 158 -2.80 -9.17 0.19
CA GLY A 158 -1.33 -9.20 0.11
C GLY A 158 -0.64 -7.89 0.53
N GLY A 159 -1.38 -6.80 0.74
CA GLY A 159 -0.81 -5.47 1.01
C GLY A 159 -0.29 -4.73 -0.22
N ASP A 160 -0.20 -5.39 -1.39
CA ASP A 160 0.37 -4.81 -2.61
C ASP A 160 -0.50 -3.69 -3.23
N PHE A 161 -1.77 -3.58 -2.82
CA PHE A 161 -2.70 -2.57 -3.31
C PHE A 161 -3.62 -2.06 -2.20
N VAL A 162 -4.06 -0.81 -2.34
CA VAL A 162 -5.13 -0.21 -1.54
C VAL A 162 -6.10 0.54 -2.44
N ALA A 163 -7.38 0.53 -2.05
CA ALA A 163 -8.43 1.24 -2.76
C ALA A 163 -8.97 2.43 -1.95
N PHE A 164 -9.35 3.48 -2.66
CA PHE A 164 -9.99 4.68 -2.12
C PHE A 164 -11.29 4.98 -2.86
N LEU A 165 -12.31 5.43 -2.13
CA LEU A 165 -13.51 6.01 -2.72
C LEU A 165 -13.34 7.52 -2.82
N LEU A 166 -13.63 8.09 -4.00
CA LEU A 166 -13.61 9.53 -4.25
C LEU A 166 -15.04 10.00 -4.52
N GLU A 167 -15.48 10.98 -3.74
CA GLU A 167 -16.85 11.52 -3.80
C GLU A 167 -16.82 12.99 -4.24
N PRO A 168 -16.75 13.29 -5.54
CA PRO A 168 -16.84 14.67 -6.03
C PRO A 168 -18.19 15.34 -5.72
N PRO A 169 -18.25 16.68 -5.76
CA PRO A 169 -19.50 17.46 -5.55
C PRO A 169 -20.64 17.09 -6.50
N SER A 170 -20.33 16.48 -7.64
CA SER A 170 -21.31 16.03 -8.63
C SER A 170 -22.20 14.89 -8.11
N GLY A 171 -21.83 14.24 -7.01
CA GLY A 171 -22.59 13.13 -6.42
C GLY A 171 -22.23 11.74 -6.95
N SER A 172 -21.31 11.66 -7.91
CA SER A 172 -20.70 10.38 -8.33
C SER A 172 -19.80 9.84 -7.22
N VAL A 173 -19.59 8.53 -7.21
CA VAL A 173 -18.64 7.85 -6.31
C VAL A 173 -17.71 7.00 -7.16
N LEU A 174 -16.45 7.42 -7.25
CA LEU A 174 -15.40 6.76 -8.02
C LEU A 174 -14.58 5.85 -7.12
N LEU A 175 -14.03 4.78 -7.69
CA LEU A 175 -13.11 3.89 -7.01
C LEU A 175 -11.72 4.06 -7.62
N ARG A 176 -10.71 4.34 -6.78
CA ARG A 176 -9.31 4.48 -7.19
C ARG A 176 -8.47 3.38 -6.56
N VAL A 177 -7.66 2.70 -7.36
CA VAL A 177 -6.73 1.66 -6.92
C VAL A 177 -5.30 2.17 -7.01
N VAL A 178 -4.54 1.91 -5.95
CA VAL A 178 -3.18 2.42 -5.77
C VAL A 178 -2.24 1.25 -5.46
N PRO A 179 -1.21 0.97 -6.29
CA PRO A 179 -0.16 0.02 -5.94
C PRO A 179 0.69 0.53 -4.78
N VAL A 180 1.23 -0.39 -3.99
CA VAL A 180 2.09 -0.11 -2.83
C VAL A 180 3.44 -0.83 -2.99
N PRO A 181 4.58 -0.11 -2.92
CA PRO A 181 4.69 1.33 -2.72
C PRO A 181 4.18 2.14 -3.95
N PRO A 182 3.64 3.35 -3.74
CA PRO A 182 3.19 4.22 -4.83
C PRO A 182 4.31 4.56 -5.81
N GLY A 183 3.92 4.71 -7.08
CA GLY A 183 4.82 5.23 -8.11
C GLY A 183 5.31 6.66 -7.84
N THR A 184 6.31 7.09 -8.60
CA THR A 184 6.73 8.49 -8.62
C THR A 184 5.85 9.30 -9.58
N GLY A 185 5.65 10.59 -9.32
CA GLY A 185 4.88 11.47 -10.19
C GLY A 185 3.81 12.23 -9.44
N THR A 186 2.75 12.62 -10.15
CA THR A 186 1.57 13.30 -9.60
C THR A 186 0.66 12.33 -8.86
N VAL A 187 -0.47 12.83 -8.35
CA VAL A 187 -1.48 11.96 -7.72
C VAL A 187 -2.09 11.02 -8.76
N GLU A 188 -2.33 11.51 -9.98
CA GLU A 188 -2.85 10.72 -11.09
C GLU A 188 -1.90 9.59 -11.49
N ASP A 189 -0.58 9.83 -11.50
CA ASP A 189 0.42 8.83 -11.88
C ASP A 189 0.55 7.66 -10.86
N ARG A 190 0.04 7.85 -9.64
CA ARG A 190 0.23 6.91 -8.52
C ARG A 190 -0.79 5.79 -8.44
N GLY A 191 -1.81 5.80 -9.28
CA GLY A 191 -2.89 4.82 -9.28
C GLY A 191 -3.81 5.04 -10.47
N PHE A 192 -4.91 4.32 -10.52
CA PHE A 192 -5.90 4.45 -11.59
C PHE A 192 -7.30 4.45 -11.02
N ASP A 193 -8.20 5.15 -11.71
CA ASP A 193 -9.63 5.12 -11.40
C ASP A 193 -10.24 3.93 -12.15
N VAL A 194 -11.15 3.22 -11.47
CA VAL A 194 -11.83 2.06 -12.04
C VAL A 194 -12.96 2.54 -12.95
N GLU A 195 -12.90 2.16 -14.22
CA GLU A 195 -13.85 2.57 -15.25
C GLU A 195 -14.73 1.38 -15.67
N VAL A 196 -16.02 1.42 -15.34
CA VAL A 196 -17.00 0.42 -15.80
C VAL A 196 -17.41 0.72 -17.25
N PRO A 197 -17.49 -0.28 -18.15
CA PRO A 197 -18.02 -0.08 -19.49
C PRO A 197 -19.42 0.57 -19.46
N GLY A 198 -19.60 1.68 -20.19
CA GLY A 198 -20.87 2.43 -20.20
C GLY A 198 -21.00 3.48 -19.09
N TRP A 199 -20.00 3.64 -18.21
CA TRP A 199 -20.01 4.63 -17.11
C TRP A 199 -20.44 6.05 -17.54
N GLU A 200 -19.99 6.50 -18.72
CA GLU A 200 -20.28 7.84 -19.23
C GLU A 200 -21.74 8.01 -19.71
N ASP A 201 -22.46 6.91 -19.94
CA ASP A 201 -23.86 6.94 -20.40
C ASP A 201 -24.83 7.31 -19.26
N HIS A 202 -24.39 7.22 -18.01
CA HIS A 202 -25.15 7.58 -16.81
C HIS A 202 -24.96 9.06 -16.45
N PRO A 203 -25.94 9.75 -15.86
CA PRO A 203 -25.70 11.06 -15.25
C PRO A 203 -24.83 10.92 -13.98
N PRO A 204 -24.05 11.96 -13.59
CA PRO A 204 -23.10 11.85 -12.48
C PRO A 204 -23.67 11.34 -11.15
N GLU A 205 -24.89 11.72 -10.80
CA GLU A 205 -25.56 11.29 -9.57
C GLU A 205 -25.91 9.80 -9.53
N GLU A 206 -25.99 9.14 -10.68
CA GLU A 206 -26.22 7.69 -10.82
C GLU A 206 -24.88 6.93 -10.90
N ARG A 207 -23.77 7.63 -11.16
CA ARG A 207 -22.44 7.04 -11.30
C ARG A 207 -21.83 6.70 -9.94
N ARG A 208 -22.33 5.68 -9.26
CA ARG A 208 -21.97 5.36 -7.88
C ARG A 208 -21.45 3.94 -7.73
N VAL A 209 -20.19 3.81 -7.37
CA VAL A 209 -19.62 2.56 -6.88
C VAL A 209 -20.05 2.33 -5.42
N SER A 210 -20.39 1.09 -5.06
CA SER A 210 -20.69 0.68 -3.69
C SER A 210 -20.12 -0.69 -3.34
N ASP A 211 -20.04 -0.98 -2.04
CA ASP A 211 -19.56 -2.25 -1.47
C ASP A 211 -18.22 -2.78 -2.04
N PRO A 212 -17.15 -1.97 -2.14
CA PRO A 212 -15.85 -2.45 -2.60
C PRO A 212 -15.27 -3.51 -1.64
N ARG A 213 -14.87 -4.66 -2.18
CA ARG A 213 -14.29 -5.80 -1.46
C ARG A 213 -13.21 -6.48 -2.27
N TRP A 214 -12.12 -6.85 -1.61
CA TRP A 214 -11.05 -7.62 -2.22
C TRP A 214 -11.38 -9.12 -2.17
N GLU A 215 -11.47 -9.75 -3.34
CA GLU A 215 -11.92 -11.14 -3.51
C GLU A 215 -11.17 -11.79 -4.68
N ASP A 216 -10.67 -13.02 -4.49
CA ASP A 216 -10.01 -13.82 -5.53
C ASP A 216 -8.90 -13.08 -6.33
N GLY A 217 -8.20 -12.15 -5.68
CA GLY A 217 -7.13 -11.34 -6.28
C GLY A 217 -7.61 -10.10 -7.05
N GLY A 218 -8.92 -9.86 -7.13
CA GLY A 218 -9.53 -8.67 -7.70
C GLY A 218 -10.20 -7.77 -6.65
N LEU A 219 -10.57 -6.56 -7.08
CA LEU A 219 -11.40 -5.64 -6.32
C LEU A 219 -12.82 -5.67 -6.89
N CYS A 220 -13.74 -6.34 -6.20
CA CYS A 220 -15.12 -6.46 -6.59
C CYS A 220 -15.98 -5.37 -5.94
N PHE A 221 -16.96 -4.87 -6.66
CA PHE A 221 -17.84 -3.77 -6.25
C PHE A 221 -19.17 -3.82 -7.00
N ARG A 222 -20.13 -3.02 -6.55
CA ARG A 222 -21.40 -2.82 -7.26
C ARG A 222 -21.40 -1.49 -8.00
N PHE A 223 -21.92 -1.51 -9.22
CA PHE A 223 -22.27 -0.35 -10.00
C PHE A 223 -23.65 -0.61 -10.60
N ASP A 224 -24.60 0.27 -10.32
CA ASP A 224 -26.03 -0.03 -10.41
C ASP A 224 -26.38 -1.31 -9.63
N ASP A 225 -27.17 -2.19 -10.25
CA ASP A 225 -27.57 -3.48 -9.69
C ASP A 225 -26.56 -4.60 -10.01
N ASP A 226 -25.54 -4.32 -10.83
CA ASP A 226 -24.59 -5.32 -11.30
C ASP A 226 -23.32 -5.39 -10.45
N ARG A 227 -22.73 -6.58 -10.38
CA ARG A 227 -21.45 -6.83 -9.72
C ARG A 227 -20.33 -6.80 -10.75
N TRP A 228 -19.27 -6.08 -10.43
CA TRP A 228 -18.08 -5.92 -11.25
C TRP A 228 -16.84 -6.26 -10.44
N CYS A 229 -15.78 -6.74 -11.10
CA CYS A 229 -14.49 -6.95 -10.47
C CYS A 229 -13.38 -6.34 -11.35
N ALA A 230 -12.51 -5.57 -10.73
CA ALA A 230 -11.32 -4.99 -11.37
C ALA A 230 -10.07 -5.81 -11.02
N ASP A 231 -9.26 -6.14 -12.02
CA ASP A 231 -7.91 -6.64 -11.79
C ASP A 231 -7.00 -5.47 -11.40
N PRO A 232 -6.42 -5.45 -10.18
CA PRO A 232 -5.60 -4.35 -9.70
C PRO A 232 -4.29 -4.16 -10.49
N SER A 233 -3.83 -5.19 -11.21
CA SER A 233 -2.56 -5.15 -11.95
C SER A 233 -2.71 -4.53 -13.35
N SER A 234 -3.87 -4.71 -13.97
CA SER A 234 -4.14 -4.26 -15.34
C SER A 234 -5.14 -3.10 -15.40
N GLY A 235 -5.98 -2.96 -14.39
CA GLY A 235 -7.14 -2.06 -14.38
C GLY A 235 -8.31 -2.56 -15.23
N GLU A 236 -8.23 -3.76 -15.80
CA GLU A 236 -9.34 -4.35 -16.56
C GLU A 236 -10.51 -4.65 -15.62
N VAL A 237 -11.73 -4.34 -16.07
CA VAL A 237 -12.97 -4.49 -15.31
C VAL A 237 -13.88 -5.48 -16.02
N GLU A 238 -14.30 -6.50 -15.31
CA GLU A 238 -15.18 -7.55 -15.84
C GLU A 238 -16.46 -7.66 -15.02
N HIS A 239 -17.55 -8.02 -15.71
CA HIS A 239 -18.81 -8.32 -15.07
C HIS A 239 -18.68 -9.65 -14.31
N ALA A 240 -19.00 -9.64 -13.02
CA ALA A 240 -18.92 -10.81 -12.16
C ALA A 240 -20.33 -11.38 -11.89
N PRO A 241 -20.51 -12.71 -11.87
CA PRO A 241 -21.77 -13.30 -11.42
C PRO A 241 -22.00 -13.00 -9.93
N GLU A 242 -23.28 -12.85 -9.54
CA GLU A 242 -23.68 -12.73 -8.13
C GLU A 242 -23.30 -13.96 -7.29
#